data_AF-A0A535FZN3-F1
#
_entry.id   AF-A0A535FZN3-F1
#
_cell.length_a   1.000
_cell.length_b   1.000
_cell.length_c   1.000
_cell.angle_alpha   90.00
_cell.angle_beta   90.00
_cell.angle_gamma   90.00
#
_symmetry.space_group_name_H-M   'P 1'
#
loop_
_entity.id
_entity.type
_entity.pdbx_description
1 polymer ?
#
loop_
_entity_poly.entity_id
_entity_poly.type
_entity_poly.pdbx_seq_one_letter_code
_entity_poly.pdbx_strand_id
1 'polypeptide(L)'
;MRAKPSFSDEVKAELANVDPAKPCCQEAELAAMVEALARTGDAAPLTLRIPRNAVARKVVHLAKLAGGRVETVRKGSTEKRPTYRLRLTRPAGRGSADACCARAILRGSFLARGVLGNPANAYHLEMAVPDGGALLAAGAARAGVGLKRTRRRGRSVYYLKGAEAISRMLGLMGANRAVMRYEHDRILRDMRSQANRRANSETANLDKRLRAALQQRAAVRRLKARDRRLQSLPPALRDVAELRLAHPRASLRELAELSALSKSAVANRLRRLVAQANRNGLID
;
A
#
# COMPACT_ATOMS: atom_id res chain seq x y z
N MET A 1 -7.63 -11.59 -26.53
CA MET A 1 -7.47 -11.79 -25.06
C MET A 1 -8.36 -10.83 -24.28
N ARG A 2 -9.30 -11.32 -23.46
CA ARG A 2 -10.02 -10.45 -22.50
C ARG A 2 -9.05 -10.02 -21.40
N ALA A 3 -8.95 -8.71 -21.15
CA ALA A 3 -8.10 -8.19 -20.07
C ALA A 3 -8.53 -8.79 -18.72
N LYS A 4 -7.57 -9.25 -17.92
CA LYS A 4 -7.82 -9.78 -16.57
C LYS A 4 -8.56 -8.71 -15.75
N PRO A 5 -9.65 -9.07 -15.03
CA PRO A 5 -10.38 -8.11 -14.21
C PRO A 5 -9.44 -7.47 -13.17
N SER A 6 -9.65 -6.18 -12.89
CA SER A 6 -8.89 -5.52 -11.83
C SER A 6 -9.31 -6.06 -10.46
N PHE A 7 -8.46 -5.92 -9.44
CA PHE A 7 -8.82 -6.34 -8.08
C PHE A 7 -10.11 -5.65 -7.60
N SER A 8 -10.28 -4.35 -7.90
CA SER A 8 -11.52 -3.63 -7.63
C SER A 8 -12.75 -4.27 -8.28
N ASP A 9 -12.61 -4.89 -9.44
CA ASP A 9 -13.73 -5.53 -10.15
C ASP A 9 -14.11 -6.86 -9.52
N GLU A 10 -13.13 -7.60 -9.02
CA GLU A 10 -13.36 -8.83 -8.29
C GLU A 10 -14.09 -8.57 -6.97
N VAL A 11 -13.66 -7.55 -6.21
CA VAL A 11 -14.36 -7.12 -4.98
C VAL A 11 -15.81 -6.73 -5.28
N LYS A 12 -16.04 -5.97 -6.36
CA LYS A 12 -17.41 -5.61 -6.77
C LYS A 12 -18.25 -6.81 -7.21
N ALA A 13 -17.65 -7.79 -7.86
CA ALA A 13 -18.34 -9.01 -8.27
C ALA A 13 -18.76 -9.83 -7.06
N GLU A 14 -17.89 -9.94 -6.04
CA GLU A 14 -18.21 -10.58 -4.76
C GLU A 14 -19.33 -9.83 -4.04
N LEU A 15 -19.16 -8.53 -3.80
CA LEU A 15 -20.12 -7.71 -3.05
C LEU A 15 -21.49 -7.63 -3.72
N ALA A 16 -21.57 -7.71 -5.04
CA ALA A 16 -22.85 -7.73 -5.75
C ALA A 16 -23.72 -8.93 -5.36
N ASN A 17 -23.10 -10.05 -4.95
CA ASN A 17 -23.81 -11.26 -4.50
C ASN A 17 -24.13 -11.24 -2.99
N VAL A 18 -23.74 -10.20 -2.24
CA VAL A 18 -24.03 -10.09 -0.81
C VAL A 18 -25.41 -9.45 -0.63
N ASP A 19 -26.46 -10.25 -0.46
CA ASP A 19 -27.83 -9.76 -0.28
C ASP A 19 -28.13 -9.37 1.17
N PRO A 20 -28.58 -8.13 1.43
CA PRO A 20 -29.02 -7.76 2.78
C PRO A 20 -30.32 -8.48 3.16
N ALA A 21 -30.30 -9.17 4.30
CA ALA A 21 -31.47 -9.90 4.80
C ALA A 21 -32.62 -8.97 5.26
N LYS A 22 -32.31 -7.82 5.85
CA LYS A 22 -33.31 -6.90 6.41
C LYS A 22 -33.78 -5.87 5.37
N PRO A 23 -35.08 -5.54 5.32
CA PRO A 23 -35.61 -4.48 4.43
C PRO A 23 -34.89 -3.13 4.61
N CYS A 24 -34.63 -2.72 5.85
CA CYS A 24 -33.90 -1.48 6.13
C CYS A 24 -32.49 -1.45 5.52
N CYS A 25 -31.82 -2.61 5.42
CA CYS A 25 -30.51 -2.70 4.78
C CYS A 25 -30.61 -2.66 3.25
N GLN A 26 -31.67 -3.23 2.67
CA GLN A 26 -31.92 -3.20 1.23
C GLN A 26 -32.17 -1.75 0.76
N GLU A 27 -32.99 -1.01 1.52
CA GLU A 27 -33.22 0.41 1.33
C GLU A 27 -31.94 1.23 1.48
N ALA A 28 -31.16 1.00 2.54
CA ALA A 28 -29.92 1.71 2.82
C ALA A 28 -28.89 1.54 1.70
N GLU A 29 -28.71 0.30 1.22
CA GLU A 29 -27.78 -0.01 0.14
C GLU A 29 -28.23 0.63 -1.18
N LEU A 30 -29.51 0.52 -1.53
CA LEU A 30 -30.06 1.14 -2.73
C LEU A 30 -29.96 2.67 -2.66
N ALA A 31 -30.28 3.27 -1.52
CA ALA A 31 -30.17 4.70 -1.30
C ALA A 31 -28.74 5.21 -1.50
N ALA A 32 -27.74 4.46 -1.03
CA ALA A 32 -26.32 4.77 -1.22
C ALA A 32 -25.88 4.62 -2.68
N MET A 33 -26.38 3.60 -3.38
CA MET A 33 -26.15 3.46 -4.82
C MET A 33 -26.74 4.63 -5.61
N VAL A 34 -27.98 5.03 -5.29
CA VAL A 34 -28.66 6.17 -5.92
C VAL A 34 -27.92 7.48 -5.64
N GLU A 35 -27.52 7.76 -4.40
CA GLU A 35 -26.72 8.95 -4.05
C GLU A 35 -25.46 9.05 -4.89
N ALA A 36 -24.76 7.93 -5.10
CA ALA A 36 -23.53 7.91 -5.88
C ALA A 36 -23.75 8.01 -7.40
N LEU A 37 -24.84 7.42 -7.93
CA LEU A 37 -25.05 7.23 -9.37
C LEU A 37 -25.97 8.25 -10.04
N ALA A 38 -26.92 8.82 -9.32
CA ALA A 38 -27.85 9.81 -9.85
C ALA A 38 -27.12 11.13 -10.15
N ARG A 39 -27.65 11.92 -11.10
CA ARG A 39 -27.14 13.27 -11.32
C ARG A 39 -27.85 14.24 -10.38
N THR A 40 -27.14 15.30 -9.98
CA THR A 40 -27.75 16.42 -9.27
C THR A 40 -28.86 17.02 -10.14
N GLY A 41 -30.07 17.13 -9.60
CA GLY A 41 -31.23 17.70 -10.29
C GLY A 41 -32.08 16.71 -11.09
N ASP A 42 -31.81 15.41 -11.08
CA ASP A 42 -32.72 14.43 -11.70
C ASP A 42 -34.06 14.42 -10.94
N ALA A 43 -35.14 14.83 -11.61
CA ALA A 43 -36.51 14.60 -11.14
C ALA A 43 -36.87 13.12 -11.28
N ALA A 44 -37.83 12.64 -10.47
CA ALA A 44 -38.33 11.27 -10.62
C ALA A 44 -38.99 11.12 -12.00
N PRO A 45 -38.72 10.03 -12.75
CA PRO A 45 -37.84 8.90 -12.43
C PRO A 45 -36.35 9.17 -12.66
N LEU A 46 -35.51 8.70 -11.73
CA LEU A 46 -34.06 8.89 -11.73
C LEU A 46 -33.39 8.02 -12.80
N THR A 47 -32.39 8.57 -13.50
CA THR A 47 -31.60 7.81 -14.48
C THR A 47 -30.21 7.48 -13.94
N LEU A 48 -29.97 6.19 -13.63
CA LEU A 48 -28.68 5.72 -13.16
C LEU A 48 -27.81 5.21 -14.30
N ARG A 49 -26.53 5.61 -14.30
CA ARG A 49 -25.52 5.12 -15.24
C ARG A 49 -24.55 4.16 -14.55
N ILE A 50 -24.74 2.86 -14.78
CA ILE A 50 -24.02 1.80 -14.07
C ILE A 50 -23.00 1.13 -14.99
N PRO A 51 -21.69 1.13 -14.67
CA PRO A 51 -20.65 0.61 -15.56
C PRO A 51 -20.49 -0.92 -15.54
N ARG A 52 -21.21 -1.66 -14.67
CA ARG A 52 -21.02 -3.10 -14.44
C ARG A 52 -22.34 -3.84 -14.38
N ASN A 53 -22.41 -4.99 -15.05
CA ASN A 53 -23.61 -5.84 -15.07
C ASN A 53 -24.00 -6.34 -13.67
N ALA A 54 -23.04 -6.82 -12.87
CA ALA A 54 -23.34 -7.33 -11.53
C ALA A 54 -23.97 -6.25 -10.62
N VAL A 55 -23.44 -5.02 -10.69
CA VAL A 55 -24.00 -3.87 -9.98
C VAL A 55 -25.38 -3.50 -10.54
N ALA A 56 -25.58 -3.56 -11.86
CA ALA A 56 -26.89 -3.29 -12.46
C ALA A 56 -27.95 -4.30 -12.04
N ARG A 57 -27.61 -5.60 -12.04
CA ARG A 57 -28.49 -6.67 -11.51
C ARG A 57 -28.83 -6.45 -10.04
N LYS A 58 -27.84 -6.06 -9.24
CA LYS A 58 -28.05 -5.73 -7.82
C LYS A 58 -29.00 -4.56 -7.62
N VAL A 59 -28.84 -3.48 -8.39
CA VAL A 59 -29.76 -2.32 -8.35
C VAL A 59 -31.18 -2.74 -8.71
N VAL A 60 -31.37 -3.54 -9.77
CA VAL A 60 -32.70 -4.05 -10.16
C VAL A 60 -33.32 -4.89 -9.04
N HIS A 61 -32.53 -5.79 -8.46
CA HIS A 61 -32.98 -6.67 -7.38
C HIS A 61 -33.40 -5.87 -6.13
N LEU A 62 -32.53 -4.97 -5.65
CA LEU A 62 -32.83 -4.13 -4.48
C LEU A 62 -34.00 -3.18 -4.74
N ALA A 63 -34.12 -2.63 -5.96
CA ALA A 63 -35.25 -1.77 -6.31
C ALA A 63 -36.59 -2.53 -6.20
N LYS A 64 -36.65 -3.77 -6.69
CA LYS A 64 -37.86 -4.62 -6.56
C LYS A 64 -38.19 -4.91 -5.10
N LEU A 65 -37.19 -5.26 -4.29
CA LEU A 65 -37.39 -5.59 -2.86
C LEU A 65 -37.81 -4.37 -2.03
N ALA A 66 -37.26 -3.19 -2.31
CA ALA A 66 -37.58 -1.96 -1.60
C ALA A 66 -38.89 -1.28 -2.09
N GLY A 67 -39.68 -1.94 -2.94
CA GLY A 67 -40.94 -1.39 -3.47
C GLY A 67 -40.77 -0.31 -4.55
N GLY A 68 -39.58 -0.16 -5.13
CA GLY A 68 -39.31 0.71 -6.27
C GLY A 68 -39.72 0.07 -7.60
N ARG A 69 -39.97 0.91 -8.61
CA ARG A 69 -40.26 0.47 -9.98
C ARG A 69 -39.05 0.71 -10.89
N VAL A 70 -38.66 -0.30 -11.66
CA VAL A 70 -37.65 -0.20 -12.72
C VAL A 70 -38.36 -0.09 -14.06
N GLU A 71 -38.26 1.06 -14.72
CA GLU A 71 -38.99 1.32 -15.98
C GLU A 71 -38.26 0.74 -17.18
N THR A 72 -36.95 0.98 -17.28
CA THR A 72 -36.15 0.57 -18.43
C THR A 72 -34.73 0.22 -18.02
N VAL A 73 -34.17 -0.80 -18.66
CA VAL A 73 -32.75 -1.15 -18.58
C VAL A 73 -32.19 -1.20 -19.99
N ARG A 74 -31.33 -0.24 -20.35
CA ARG A 74 -30.67 -0.20 -21.67
C ARG A 74 -29.18 -0.46 -21.53
N LYS A 75 -28.66 -1.43 -22.29
CA LYS A 75 -27.22 -1.67 -22.42
C LYS A 75 -26.66 -0.67 -23.44
N GLY A 76 -25.62 0.07 -23.05
CA GLY A 76 -24.89 0.96 -23.94
C GLY A 76 -24.09 0.20 -25.00
N SER A 77 -23.82 0.86 -26.12
CA SER A 77 -23.22 0.28 -27.33
C SER A 77 -21.77 -0.18 -27.19
N THR A 78 -21.05 0.23 -26.15
CA THR A 78 -19.63 -0.09 -26.01
C THR A 78 -19.42 -1.57 -25.66
N GLU A 79 -18.92 -2.37 -26.59
CA GLU A 79 -18.61 -3.80 -26.38
C GLU A 79 -17.63 -4.04 -25.23
N LYS A 80 -16.57 -3.22 -25.12
CA LYS A 80 -15.50 -3.41 -24.12
C LYS A 80 -15.94 -3.09 -22.68
N ARG A 81 -16.90 -2.17 -22.49
CA ARG A 81 -17.40 -1.72 -21.16
C ARG A 81 -18.88 -1.34 -21.25
N PRO A 82 -19.79 -2.33 -21.28
CA PRO A 82 -21.22 -2.05 -21.40
C PRO A 82 -21.68 -1.25 -20.19
N THR A 83 -22.24 -0.07 -20.45
CA THR A 83 -22.84 0.78 -19.43
C THR A 83 -24.35 0.58 -19.44
N TYR A 84 -24.95 0.32 -18.29
CA TYR A 84 -26.39 0.16 -18.14
C TYR A 84 -27.02 1.49 -17.75
N ARG A 85 -28.04 1.92 -18.50
CA ARG A 85 -28.92 3.02 -18.08
C ARG A 85 -30.17 2.41 -17.47
N LEU A 86 -30.46 2.78 -16.24
CA LEU A 86 -31.59 2.28 -15.48
C LEU A 86 -32.47 3.45 -15.04
N ARG A 87 -33.75 3.44 -15.42
CA ARG A 87 -34.75 4.41 -14.91
C ARG A 87 -35.48 3.80 -13.72
N LEU A 88 -35.44 4.46 -12.57
CA LEU A 88 -36.14 4.02 -11.36
C LEU A 88 -36.93 5.13 -10.66
N THR A 89 -38.01 4.73 -10.02
CA THR A 89 -38.65 5.52 -8.95
C THR A 89 -37.98 5.17 -7.63
N ARG A 90 -37.41 6.17 -6.95
CA ARG A 90 -36.72 5.97 -5.67
C ARG A 90 -37.73 5.58 -4.58
N PRO A 91 -37.51 4.51 -3.81
CA PRO A 91 -38.34 4.22 -2.64
C PRO A 91 -38.13 5.28 -1.54
N ALA A 92 -39.15 5.50 -0.72
CA ALA A 92 -39.11 6.53 0.34
C ALA A 92 -38.06 6.21 1.42
N GLY A 93 -37.86 4.92 1.72
CA GLY A 93 -36.93 4.43 2.73
C GLY A 93 -35.46 4.76 2.43
N ARG A 94 -34.72 5.10 3.48
CA ARG A 94 -33.25 5.32 3.46
C ARG A 94 -32.50 4.37 4.41
N GLY A 95 -33.21 3.38 4.96
CA GLY A 95 -32.72 2.52 6.03
C GLY A 95 -32.77 3.16 7.42
N SER A 96 -32.27 2.44 8.42
CA SER A 96 -32.30 2.81 9.83
C SER A 96 -30.99 3.44 10.34
N ALA A 97 -30.99 3.82 11.62
CA ALA A 97 -29.82 4.28 12.36
C ALA A 97 -28.79 3.17 12.67
N ASP A 98 -29.15 1.90 12.44
CA ASP A 98 -28.41 0.74 12.94
C ASP A 98 -27.09 0.49 12.20
N ALA A 99 -26.17 -0.21 12.88
CA ALA A 99 -24.91 -0.67 12.32
C ALA A 99 -25.07 -1.56 11.07
N CYS A 100 -26.19 -2.28 10.93
CA CYS A 100 -26.47 -3.07 9.73
C CYS A 100 -26.67 -2.19 8.49
N CYS A 101 -27.37 -1.06 8.62
CA CYS A 101 -27.57 -0.09 7.55
C CYS A 101 -26.27 0.67 7.24
N ALA A 102 -25.41 0.93 8.22
CA ALA A 102 -24.08 1.50 7.98
C ALA A 102 -23.24 0.61 7.04
N ARG A 103 -23.18 -0.70 7.28
CA ARG A 103 -22.52 -1.68 6.40
C ARG A 103 -23.12 -1.70 4.98
N ALA A 104 -24.44 -1.66 4.90
CA ALA A 104 -25.18 -1.64 3.64
C ALA A 104 -24.90 -0.37 2.81
N ILE A 105 -24.82 0.80 3.46
CA ILE A 105 -24.43 2.07 2.82
C ILE A 105 -23.03 1.98 2.23
N LEU A 106 -22.05 1.52 3.03
CA LEU A 106 -20.67 1.39 2.59
C LEU A 106 -20.55 0.47 1.36
N ARG A 107 -21.25 -0.68 1.39
CA ARG A 107 -21.31 -1.61 0.25
C ARG A 107 -21.95 -0.96 -0.97
N GLY A 108 -23.08 -0.27 -0.81
CA GLY A 108 -23.79 0.42 -1.90
C GLY A 108 -22.94 1.51 -2.56
N SER A 109 -22.31 2.37 -1.76
CA SER A 109 -21.41 3.42 -2.25
C SER A 109 -20.19 2.85 -3.00
N PHE A 110 -19.59 1.77 -2.48
CA PHE A 110 -18.45 1.12 -3.13
C PHE A 110 -18.86 0.42 -4.44
N LEU A 111 -19.97 -0.33 -4.47
CA LEU A 111 -20.48 -0.97 -5.67
C LEU A 111 -20.76 0.06 -6.78
N ALA A 112 -21.40 1.17 -6.42
CA ALA A 112 -21.73 2.25 -7.33
C ALA A 112 -20.48 2.90 -7.96
N ARG A 113 -19.61 3.51 -7.14
CA ARG A 113 -18.49 4.34 -7.64
C ARG A 113 -17.19 4.17 -6.85
N GLY A 114 -17.04 3.02 -6.19
CA GLY A 114 -15.81 2.61 -5.52
C GLY A 114 -14.70 2.20 -6.48
N VAL A 115 -13.46 2.45 -6.09
CA VAL A 115 -12.23 1.96 -6.74
C VAL A 115 -11.28 1.52 -5.64
N LEU A 116 -10.69 0.34 -5.82
CA LEU A 116 -9.67 -0.19 -4.92
C LEU A 116 -8.38 -0.46 -5.70
N GLY A 117 -7.28 0.12 -5.23
CA GLY A 117 -5.94 -0.15 -5.73
C GLY A 117 -5.55 -1.60 -5.50
N ASN A 118 -4.71 -2.14 -6.38
CA ASN A 118 -4.15 -3.47 -6.16
C ASN A 118 -3.24 -3.42 -4.91
N PRO A 119 -3.46 -4.25 -3.87
CA PRO A 119 -2.64 -4.28 -2.66
C PRO A 119 -1.14 -4.47 -2.93
N ALA A 120 -0.78 -5.17 -4.01
CA ALA A 120 0.60 -5.31 -4.45
C ALA A 120 1.28 -3.95 -4.77
N ASN A 121 0.50 -2.95 -5.18
CA ASN A 121 1.00 -1.66 -5.66
C ASN A 121 0.70 -0.50 -4.70
N ALA A 122 -0.55 -0.34 -4.25
CA ALA A 122 -0.95 0.78 -3.40
C ALA A 122 -2.15 0.44 -2.48
N TYR A 123 -2.06 0.87 -1.22
CA TYR A 123 -3.16 0.80 -0.26
C TYR A 123 -4.04 2.05 -0.37
N HIS A 124 -4.95 2.02 -1.34
CA HIS A 124 -5.82 3.15 -1.65
C HIS A 124 -7.20 2.70 -2.09
N LEU A 125 -8.23 3.18 -1.40
CA LEU A 125 -9.64 2.98 -1.74
C LEU A 125 -10.29 4.34 -1.89
N GLU A 126 -11.10 4.53 -2.94
CA GLU A 126 -11.88 5.75 -3.17
C GLU A 126 -13.33 5.44 -3.51
N MET A 127 -14.25 6.34 -3.17
CA MET A 127 -15.66 6.33 -3.56
C MET A 127 -16.06 7.76 -3.95
N ALA A 128 -16.53 7.94 -5.19
CA ALA A 128 -16.88 9.26 -5.72
C ALA A 128 -18.39 9.49 -5.82
N VAL A 129 -18.88 10.57 -5.25
CA VAL A 129 -20.30 10.99 -5.29
C VAL A 129 -20.45 12.36 -5.96
N PRO A 130 -21.61 12.70 -6.57
CA PRO A 130 -21.83 13.96 -7.26
C PRO A 130 -21.59 15.18 -6.37
N ASP A 131 -22.24 15.24 -5.20
CA ASP A 131 -22.07 16.33 -4.24
C ASP A 131 -22.40 15.86 -2.81
N GLY A 132 -21.74 16.45 -1.81
CA GLY A 132 -21.93 16.17 -0.38
C GLY A 132 -21.54 14.75 0.05
N GLY A 133 -22.30 13.73 -0.38
CA GLY A 133 -22.18 12.34 0.06
C GLY A 133 -22.62 12.16 1.51
N ALA A 134 -23.71 12.81 1.91
CA ALA A 134 -24.15 12.84 3.30
C ALA A 134 -24.46 11.43 3.82
N LEU A 135 -25.08 10.58 2.99
CA LEU A 135 -25.39 9.21 3.38
C LEU A 135 -24.12 8.39 3.54
N LEU A 136 -23.18 8.47 2.59
CA LEU A 136 -21.88 7.83 2.70
C LEU A 136 -21.12 8.29 3.97
N ALA A 137 -21.05 9.60 4.23
CA ALA A 137 -20.37 10.15 5.39
C ALA A 137 -20.98 9.65 6.71
N ALA A 138 -22.32 9.66 6.82
CA ALA A 138 -23.03 9.16 7.99
C ALA A 138 -22.85 7.64 8.16
N GLY A 139 -22.90 6.87 7.08
CA GLY A 139 -22.63 5.44 7.08
C GLY A 139 -21.22 5.12 7.56
N ALA A 140 -20.22 5.87 7.10
CA ALA A 140 -18.83 5.72 7.49
C ALA A 140 -18.60 6.07 8.98
N ALA A 141 -19.17 7.18 9.45
CA ALA A 141 -19.08 7.58 10.85
C ALA A 141 -19.66 6.51 11.79
N ARG A 142 -20.88 6.01 11.50
CA ARG A 142 -21.52 4.95 12.30
C ARG A 142 -20.77 3.62 12.28
N ALA A 143 -20.05 3.33 11.19
CA ALA A 143 -19.24 2.13 11.07
C ALA A 143 -17.82 2.28 11.63
N GLY A 144 -17.46 3.45 12.18
CA GLY A 144 -16.11 3.72 12.67
C GLY A 144 -15.04 3.79 11.57
N VAL A 145 -15.43 4.12 10.33
CA VAL A 145 -14.52 4.22 9.18
C VAL A 145 -14.13 5.68 8.94
N GLY A 146 -12.87 6.01 9.23
CA GLY A 146 -12.31 7.35 9.04
C GLY A 146 -12.03 7.71 7.58
N LEU A 147 -13.08 7.93 6.78
CA LEU A 147 -12.95 8.39 5.39
C LEU A 147 -12.48 9.85 5.34
N LYS A 148 -11.42 10.11 4.58
CA LYS A 148 -11.00 11.47 4.22
C LYS A 148 -11.77 11.94 3.01
N ARG A 149 -12.02 13.24 2.90
CA ARG A 149 -12.77 13.85 1.78
C ARG A 149 -11.88 14.79 0.97
N THR A 150 -12.01 14.74 -0.35
CA THR A 150 -11.45 15.73 -1.27
C THR A 150 -12.46 16.05 -2.38
N ARG A 151 -12.25 17.13 -3.13
CA ARG A 151 -13.09 17.49 -4.29
C ARG A 151 -12.28 17.31 -5.57
N ARG A 152 -12.80 16.55 -6.54
CA ARG A 152 -12.13 16.28 -7.81
C ARG A 152 -13.13 16.30 -8.96
N ARG A 153 -12.88 17.12 -10.00
CA ARG A 153 -13.73 17.22 -11.21
C ARG A 153 -15.21 17.42 -10.87
N GLY A 154 -15.50 18.36 -9.97
CA GLY A 154 -16.86 18.69 -9.54
C GLY A 154 -17.55 17.62 -8.68
N ARG A 155 -16.81 16.65 -8.14
CA ARG A 155 -17.34 15.56 -7.31
C ARG A 155 -16.66 15.51 -5.95
N SER A 156 -17.40 15.06 -4.94
CA SER A 156 -16.82 14.69 -3.64
C SER A 156 -16.25 13.27 -3.72
N VAL A 157 -14.97 13.12 -3.39
CA VAL A 157 -14.27 11.85 -3.36
C VAL A 157 -13.90 11.52 -1.92
N TYR A 158 -14.49 10.46 -1.41
CA TYR A 158 -14.16 9.89 -0.12
C TYR A 158 -13.09 8.83 -0.32
N TYR A 159 -12.02 8.88 0.47
CA TYR A 159 -10.90 7.97 0.31
C TYR A 159 -10.38 7.43 1.64
N LEU A 160 -9.79 6.25 1.57
CA LEU A 160 -9.18 5.54 2.69
C LEU A 160 -7.78 5.07 2.28
N LYS A 161 -6.82 5.32 3.17
CA LYS A 161 -5.42 4.87 3.03
C LYS A 161 -5.08 3.93 4.17
N GLY A 162 -4.09 3.07 3.93
CA GLY A 162 -3.58 2.12 4.92
C GLY A 162 -4.25 0.77 4.81
N ALA A 163 -3.44 -0.29 4.93
CA ALA A 163 -3.87 -1.64 4.62
C ALA A 163 -4.95 -2.16 5.58
N GLU A 164 -4.74 -1.95 6.87
CA GLU A 164 -5.64 -2.42 7.93
C GLU A 164 -7.03 -1.76 7.85
N ALA A 165 -7.07 -0.45 7.61
CA ALA A 165 -8.32 0.29 7.46
C ALA A 165 -9.12 -0.19 6.23
N ILE A 166 -8.43 -0.44 5.11
CA ILE A 166 -9.04 -0.98 3.89
C ILE A 166 -9.55 -2.41 4.13
N SER A 167 -8.77 -3.26 4.79
CA SER A 167 -9.17 -4.63 5.13
C SER A 167 -10.43 -4.65 6.01
N ARG A 168 -10.47 -3.83 7.06
CA ARG A 168 -11.67 -3.64 7.89
C ARG A 168 -12.88 -3.18 7.07
N MET A 169 -12.70 -2.19 6.20
CA MET A 169 -13.76 -1.68 5.31
C MET A 169 -14.31 -2.79 4.40
N LEU A 170 -13.44 -3.63 3.82
CA LEU A 170 -13.86 -4.78 3.01
C LEU A 170 -14.67 -5.80 3.82
N GLY A 171 -14.21 -6.12 5.03
CA GLY A 171 -14.93 -7.02 5.95
C GLY A 171 -16.29 -6.49 6.35
N LEU A 172 -16.40 -5.19 6.67
CA LEU A 172 -17.67 -4.54 7.00
C LEU A 172 -18.68 -4.63 5.86
N MET A 173 -18.24 -4.53 4.60
CA MET A 173 -19.10 -4.68 3.44
C MET A 173 -19.51 -6.13 3.15
N GLY A 174 -18.80 -7.11 3.73
CA GLY A 174 -19.02 -8.55 3.53
C GLY A 174 -18.17 -9.17 2.42
N ALA A 175 -17.06 -8.54 2.01
CA ALA A 175 -16.17 -9.06 0.97
C ALA A 175 -15.14 -10.05 1.52
N ASN A 176 -15.58 -11.15 2.12
CA ASN A 176 -14.73 -12.10 2.85
C ASN A 176 -13.61 -12.71 1.98
N ARG A 177 -13.90 -13.09 0.74
CA ARG A 177 -12.90 -13.65 -0.20
C ARG A 177 -11.91 -12.58 -0.61
N ALA A 178 -12.38 -11.36 -0.89
CA ALA A 178 -11.49 -10.24 -1.19
C ALA A 178 -10.61 -9.88 0.00
N VAL A 179 -11.09 -9.96 1.25
CA VAL A 179 -10.28 -9.77 2.45
C VAL A 179 -9.15 -10.80 2.50
N MET A 180 -9.46 -12.10 2.36
CA MET A 180 -8.41 -13.15 2.38
C MET A 180 -7.34 -12.91 1.31
N ARG A 181 -7.76 -12.60 0.07
CA ARG A 181 -6.84 -12.30 -1.01
C ARG A 181 -6.02 -11.03 -0.73
N TYR A 182 -6.67 -9.99 -0.20
CA TYR A 182 -6.01 -8.73 0.15
C TYR A 182 -4.92 -8.93 1.20
N GLU A 183 -5.22 -9.73 2.23
CA GLU A 183 -4.29 -10.08 3.31
C GLU A 183 -3.12 -10.92 2.80
N HIS A 184 -3.37 -11.90 1.92
CA HIS A 184 -2.32 -12.67 1.26
C HIS A 184 -1.35 -11.78 0.47
N ASP A 185 -1.88 -10.90 -0.40
CA ASP A 185 -1.08 -9.98 -1.20
C ASP A 185 -0.30 -8.97 -0.31
N ARG A 186 -0.91 -8.54 0.81
CA ARG A 186 -0.28 -7.68 1.83
C ARG A 186 0.92 -8.38 2.49
N ILE A 187 0.74 -9.61 2.98
CA ILE A 187 1.81 -10.38 3.63
C ILE A 187 2.99 -10.56 2.68
N LEU A 188 2.73 -10.99 1.44
CA LEU A 188 3.79 -11.17 0.45
C LEU A 188 4.55 -9.87 0.14
N ARG A 189 3.83 -8.75 0.04
CA ARG A 189 4.45 -7.44 -0.16
C ARG A 189 5.32 -7.03 1.02
N ASP A 190 4.84 -7.24 2.24
CA ASP A 190 5.57 -6.87 3.46
C ASP A 190 6.83 -7.75 3.62
N MET A 191 6.74 -9.06 3.33
CA MET A 191 7.90 -9.96 3.29
C MET A 191 8.94 -9.52 2.26
N ARG A 192 8.53 -9.20 1.02
CA ARG A 192 9.42 -8.68 -0.02
C ARG A 192 10.07 -7.37 0.39
N SER A 193 9.29 -6.48 1.00
CA SER A 193 9.78 -5.19 1.50
C SER A 193 10.84 -5.36 2.59
N GLN A 194 10.63 -6.30 3.53
CA GLN A 194 11.60 -6.65 4.56
C GLN A 194 12.87 -7.27 3.98
N ALA A 195 12.74 -8.23 3.05
CA ALA A 195 13.87 -8.85 2.36
C ALA A 195 14.71 -7.81 1.61
N ASN A 196 14.07 -6.90 0.87
CA ASN A 196 14.76 -5.82 0.16
C ASN A 196 15.49 -4.87 1.11
N ARG A 197 14.86 -4.47 2.24
CA ARG A 197 15.54 -3.63 3.24
C ARG A 197 16.76 -4.33 3.84
N ARG A 198 16.65 -5.63 4.11
CA ARG A 198 17.75 -6.44 4.64
C ARG A 198 18.89 -6.54 3.63
N ALA A 199 18.60 -6.93 2.39
CA ALA A 199 19.59 -7.03 1.31
C ALA A 199 20.30 -5.68 1.09
N ASN A 200 19.55 -4.57 1.01
CA ASN A 200 20.13 -3.23 0.86
C ASN A 200 21.05 -2.87 2.04
N SER A 201 20.66 -3.22 3.26
CA SER A 201 21.47 -2.97 4.46
C SER A 201 22.74 -3.80 4.47
N GLU A 202 22.67 -5.06 4.05
CA GLU A 202 23.82 -5.96 3.93
C GLU A 202 24.81 -5.48 2.86
N THR A 203 24.32 -5.11 1.67
CA THR A 203 25.13 -4.53 0.60
C THR A 203 25.82 -3.23 1.04
N ALA A 204 25.07 -2.29 1.63
CA ALA A 204 25.64 -1.04 2.12
C ALA A 204 26.69 -1.25 3.22
N ASN A 205 26.53 -2.26 4.07
CA ASN A 205 27.51 -2.62 5.08
C ASN A 205 28.76 -3.26 4.48
N LEU A 206 28.61 -4.12 3.47
CA LEU A 206 29.73 -4.71 2.74
C LEU A 206 30.55 -3.63 2.03
N ASP A 207 29.89 -2.71 1.33
CA ASP A 207 30.55 -1.59 0.65
C ASP A 207 31.35 -0.70 1.60
N LYS A 208 30.76 -0.32 2.74
CA LYS A 208 31.46 0.47 3.78
C LYS A 208 32.70 -0.27 4.31
N ARG A 209 32.58 -1.59 4.56
CA ARG A 209 33.71 -2.42 5.03
C ARG A 209 34.81 -2.52 3.98
N LEU A 210 34.45 -2.73 2.71
CA LEU A 210 35.38 -2.80 1.60
C LEU A 210 36.15 -1.49 1.42
N ARG A 211 35.45 -0.35 1.41
CA ARG A 211 36.08 0.98 1.31
C ARG A 211 37.05 1.22 2.47
N ALA A 212 36.65 0.91 3.69
CA ALA A 212 37.53 1.05 4.86
C ALA A 212 38.77 0.16 4.76
N ALA A 213 38.63 -1.10 4.32
CA ALA A 213 39.75 -2.01 4.13
C ALA A 213 40.73 -1.51 3.05
N LEU A 214 40.21 -0.99 1.93
CA LEU A 214 41.02 -0.40 0.87
C LEU A 214 41.78 0.84 1.34
N GLN A 215 41.12 1.74 2.08
CA GLN A 215 41.74 2.94 2.66
C GLN A 215 42.84 2.57 3.66
N GLN A 216 42.57 1.64 4.57
CA GLN A 216 43.55 1.14 5.53
C GLN A 216 44.78 0.55 4.82
N ARG A 217 44.55 -0.29 3.80
CA ARG A 217 45.63 -0.87 3.01
C ARG A 217 46.46 0.19 2.29
N ALA A 218 45.82 1.17 1.67
CA ALA A 218 46.50 2.27 0.99
C ALA A 218 47.35 3.09 1.97
N ALA A 219 46.81 3.43 3.15
CA ALA A 219 47.54 4.13 4.20
C ALA A 219 48.78 3.35 4.65
N VAL A 220 48.64 2.05 4.93
CA VAL A 220 49.77 1.21 5.33
C VAL A 220 50.82 1.09 4.22
N ARG A 221 50.40 0.96 2.95
CA ARG A 221 51.33 0.97 1.81
C ARG A 221 52.13 2.27 1.72
N ARG A 222 51.50 3.42 1.94
CA ARG A 222 52.20 4.73 1.95
C ARG A 222 53.24 4.82 3.07
N LEU A 223 52.91 4.32 4.27
CA LEU A 223 53.88 4.24 5.37
C LEU A 223 55.08 3.35 4.99
N LYS A 224 54.80 2.17 4.42
CA LYS A 224 55.85 1.22 4.03
C LYS A 224 56.74 1.72 2.89
N ALA A 225 56.21 2.57 2.00
CA ALA A 225 57.00 3.21 0.95
C ALA A 225 58.05 4.19 1.50
N ARG A 226 57.76 4.83 2.65
CA ARG A 226 58.66 5.79 3.31
C ARG A 226 59.65 5.11 4.24
N ASP A 227 59.19 4.07 4.93
CA ASP A 227 59.98 3.26 5.83
C ASP A 227 59.71 1.78 5.51
N ARG A 228 60.61 1.19 4.71
CA ARG A 228 60.45 -0.15 4.14
C ARG A 228 60.20 -1.23 5.20
N ARG A 229 60.76 -1.04 6.41
CA ARG A 229 60.64 -1.96 7.55
C ARG A 229 59.64 -1.48 8.61
N LEU A 230 58.96 -0.35 8.39
CA LEU A 230 58.01 0.25 9.34
C LEU A 230 58.58 0.43 10.76
N GLN A 231 59.90 0.62 10.87
CA GLN A 231 60.61 0.70 12.15
C GLN A 231 60.26 1.95 12.98
N SER A 232 59.82 3.01 12.31
CA SER A 232 59.28 4.24 12.90
C SER A 232 57.93 4.05 13.61
N LEU A 233 57.24 2.92 13.38
CA LEU A 233 56.00 2.59 14.08
C LEU A 233 56.30 1.85 15.40
N PRO A 234 55.55 2.14 16.48
CA PRO A 234 55.52 1.29 17.67
C PRO A 234 55.23 -0.18 17.30
N PRO A 235 55.82 -1.18 17.99
CA PRO A 235 55.67 -2.60 17.65
C PRO A 235 54.22 -3.02 17.43
N ALA A 236 53.33 -2.67 18.35
CA ALA A 236 51.90 -2.98 18.28
C ALA A 236 51.17 -2.43 17.03
N LEU A 237 51.63 -1.31 16.45
CA LEU A 237 51.11 -0.75 15.20
C LEU A 237 51.74 -1.39 13.98
N ARG A 238 53.03 -1.75 14.07
CA ARG A 238 53.76 -2.46 13.02
C ARG A 238 53.13 -3.83 12.75
N ASP A 239 52.85 -4.60 13.79
CA ASP A 239 52.26 -5.94 13.67
C ASP A 239 50.92 -5.88 12.91
N VAL A 240 50.06 -4.92 13.26
CA VAL A 240 48.75 -4.74 12.61
C VAL A 240 48.88 -4.20 11.18
N ALA A 241 49.89 -3.37 10.91
CA ALA A 241 50.18 -2.88 9.58
C ALA A 241 50.61 -4.03 8.65
N GLU A 242 51.55 -4.86 9.09
CA GLU A 242 52.00 -6.04 8.33
C GLU A 242 50.87 -7.04 8.13
N LEU A 243 50.11 -7.33 9.18
CA LEU A 243 48.94 -8.21 9.09
C LEU A 243 47.89 -7.70 8.10
N ARG A 244 47.67 -6.39 8.02
CA ARG A 244 46.73 -5.80 7.06
C ARG A 244 47.24 -5.88 5.61
N LEU A 245 48.55 -5.82 5.40
CA LEU A 245 49.14 -6.04 4.07
C LEU A 245 49.10 -7.52 3.67
N ALA A 246 49.33 -8.42 4.61
CA ALA A 246 49.27 -9.87 4.42
C ALA A 246 47.85 -10.37 4.13
N HIS A 247 46.84 -9.74 4.75
CA HIS A 247 45.43 -10.08 4.56
C HIS A 247 44.60 -8.87 4.07
N PRO A 248 44.72 -8.47 2.79
CA PRO A 248 44.07 -7.27 2.24
C PRO A 248 42.54 -7.29 2.25
N ARG A 249 41.95 -8.48 2.17
CA ARG A 249 40.49 -8.69 2.07
C ARG A 249 39.85 -9.09 3.41
N ALA A 250 40.66 -9.39 4.43
CA ALA A 250 40.14 -9.81 5.72
C ALA A 250 39.38 -8.66 6.40
N SER A 251 38.24 -8.98 6.99
CA SER A 251 37.49 -8.14 7.89
C SER A 251 38.29 -7.85 9.18
N LEU A 252 37.84 -6.86 9.95
CA LEU A 252 38.42 -6.57 11.27
C LEU A 252 38.30 -7.74 12.24
N ARG A 253 37.30 -8.60 12.05
CA ARG A 253 37.10 -9.79 12.89
C ARG A 253 38.14 -10.87 12.56
N GLU A 254 38.32 -11.16 11.27
CA GLU A 254 39.33 -12.13 10.83
C GLU A 254 40.75 -11.65 11.20
N LEU A 255 41.04 -10.35 11.11
CA LEU A 255 42.31 -9.81 11.61
C LEU A 255 42.50 -9.99 13.12
N ALA A 256 41.43 -9.79 13.90
CA ALA A 256 41.45 -9.97 15.35
C ALA A 256 41.74 -11.43 15.70
N GLU A 257 41.09 -12.37 15.03
CA GLU A 257 41.32 -13.80 15.16
C GLU A 257 42.78 -14.17 14.80
N LEU A 258 43.33 -13.62 13.72
CA LEU A 258 44.71 -13.85 13.29
C LEU A 258 45.78 -13.20 14.19
N SER A 259 45.43 -12.25 15.04
CA SER A 259 46.38 -11.53 15.91
C SER A 259 46.15 -11.76 17.40
N ALA A 260 45.20 -12.63 17.77
CA ALA A 260 44.74 -12.80 19.16
C ALA A 260 44.37 -11.46 19.85
N LEU A 261 43.95 -10.46 19.07
CA LEU A 261 43.51 -9.16 19.56
C LEU A 261 41.99 -9.05 19.53
N SER A 262 41.42 -8.16 20.32
CA SER A 262 40.00 -7.81 20.16
C SER A 262 39.78 -7.03 18.85
N LYS A 263 38.60 -7.20 18.25
CA LYS A 263 38.17 -6.43 17.07
C LYS A 263 38.34 -4.92 17.26
N SER A 264 38.05 -4.40 18.45
CA SER A 264 38.20 -2.99 18.79
C SER A 264 39.66 -2.55 18.87
N ALA A 265 40.56 -3.39 19.40
CA ALA A 265 41.99 -3.12 19.45
C ALA A 265 42.58 -3.02 18.02
N VAL A 266 42.26 -3.97 17.15
CA VAL A 266 42.66 -3.93 15.73
C VAL A 266 42.11 -2.68 15.04
N ALA A 267 40.83 -2.37 15.24
CA ALA A 267 40.20 -1.19 14.64
C ALA A 267 40.87 0.12 15.08
N ASN A 268 41.21 0.25 16.37
CA ASN A 268 41.90 1.43 16.90
C ASN A 268 43.30 1.58 16.30
N ARG A 269 44.09 0.50 16.27
CA ARG A 269 45.44 0.47 15.70
C ARG A 269 45.43 0.85 14.22
N LEU A 270 44.51 0.29 13.42
CA LEU A 270 44.34 0.66 12.01
C LEU A 270 43.92 2.13 11.83
N ARG A 271 43.07 2.67 12.71
CA ARG A 271 42.69 4.08 12.67
C ARG A 271 43.89 4.99 12.91
N ARG A 272 44.76 4.63 13.87
CA ARG A 272 46.01 5.36 14.16
C ARG A 272 46.98 5.30 12.99
N LEU A 273 47.12 4.15 12.33
CA LEU A 273 47.93 3.98 11.12
C LEU A 273 47.43 4.88 9.98
N VAL A 274 46.13 4.93 9.74
CA VAL A 274 45.52 5.84 8.75
C VAL A 274 45.82 7.30 9.11
N ALA A 275 45.64 7.69 10.37
CA ALA A 275 45.94 9.05 10.82
C ALA A 275 47.43 9.41 10.70
N GLN A 276 48.35 8.48 10.95
CA GLN A 276 49.79 8.71 10.79
C GLN A 276 50.20 8.82 9.32
N ALA A 277 49.59 8.02 8.44
CA ALA A 277 49.80 8.13 7.00
C ALA A 277 49.32 9.48 6.45
N ASN A 278 48.26 10.05 7.02
CA ASN A 278 47.70 11.35 6.61
C ASN A 278 48.44 12.54 7.24
N ARG A 279 48.94 12.44 8.49
CA ARG A 279 49.68 13.54 9.14
C ARG A 279 50.95 13.96 8.41
N ASN A 280 51.58 13.02 7.71
CA ASN A 280 52.83 13.27 7.00
C ASN A 280 52.59 13.50 5.49
N GLY A 281 51.38 13.91 5.09
CA GLY A 281 51.02 14.24 3.73
C GLY A 281 49.85 15.22 3.74
N LEU A 282 50.16 16.51 3.53
CA LEU A 282 49.18 17.53 3.16
C LEU A 282 48.12 16.93 2.22
N ILE A 283 46.87 17.01 2.63
CA ILE A 283 45.70 16.94 1.76
C ILE A 283 44.72 17.99 2.30
N ASP A 284 44.53 19.04 1.51
CA ASP A 284 43.30 19.84 1.46
C ASP A 284 42.07 18.96 1.15
#